data_AF-A0A0G4M9F9-F1
#
_entry.id   AF-A0A0G4M9F9-F1
#
_cell.length_a   1.000
_cell.length_b   1.000
_cell.length_c   1.000
_cell.angle_alpha   90.00
_cell.angle_beta   90.00
_cell.angle_gamma   90.00
#
_symmetry.space_group_name_H-M   'P 1'
#
loop_
_entity.id
_entity.type
_entity.pdbx_description
1 polymer ?
#
loop_
_entity_poly.entity_id
_entity_poly.type
_entity_poly.pdbx_seq_one_letter_code
_entity_poly.pdbx_strand_id
1 'polypeptide(L)'
;LERTIKGHTNAVLDVDFGGPRGGTLLASCSNDLTIKLWDPSDEYKNIRTLPGHDHSVSCVRFIPSGAAGAPSSGNLLVSASRDKTLRIWD
;
A
#
# COMPACT_ATOMS: atom_id res chain seq x y z
N LEU A 1 1.48 7.78 22.34
CA LEU A 1 1.66 6.58 21.51
C LEU A 1 0.53 5.62 21.83
N GLU A 2 -0.38 5.36 20.90
CA GLU A 2 -1.55 4.50 21.15
C GLU A 2 -1.36 3.06 20.67
N ARG A 3 -0.61 2.84 19.57
CA ARG A 3 -0.34 1.50 19.03
C ARG A 3 0.94 1.47 18.21
N THR A 4 1.60 0.32 18.15
CA THR A 4 2.74 0.04 17.26
C THR A 4 2.49 -1.28 16.55
N ILE A 5 2.51 -1.26 15.22
CA ILE A 5 2.28 -2.44 14.38
C ILE A 5 3.62 -2.90 13.83
N LYS A 6 3.91 -4.19 13.97
CA LYS A 6 5.13 -4.83 13.45
C LYS A 6 4.73 -5.75 12.31
N GLY A 7 5.51 -5.78 11.24
CA GLY A 7 5.32 -6.79 10.18
C GLY A 7 6.20 -6.63 8.95
N HIS A 8 6.70 -5.42 8.66
CA HIS A 8 7.84 -5.27 7.75
C HIS A 8 9.13 -5.77 8.42
N THR A 9 10.00 -6.40 7.64
CA THR A 9 11.29 -6.92 8.12
C THR A 9 12.42 -5.90 8.00
N ASN A 10 12.14 -4.77 7.35
CA ASN A 10 13.09 -3.68 7.14
C ASN A 10 12.37 -2.33 7.26
N ALA A 11 13.12 -1.22 7.15
CA ALA A 11 12.56 0.13 7.36
C ALA A 11 11.30 0.39 6.52
N VAL A 12 10.23 0.85 7.17
CA VAL A 12 9.03 1.36 6.50
C VAL A 12 9.37 2.75 5.97
N LEU A 13 9.12 2.98 4.67
CA LEU A 13 9.54 4.19 3.98
C LEU A 13 8.38 5.14 3.69
N ASP A 14 7.18 4.61 3.51
CA ASP A 14 5.99 5.41 3.22
C ASP A 14 4.73 4.70 3.73
N VAL A 15 3.67 5.48 3.92
CA VAL A 15 2.32 4.99 4.25
C VAL A 15 1.28 5.86 3.56
N ASP A 16 0.23 5.23 3.06
CA ASP A 16 -0.96 5.91 2.56
C ASP A 16 -2.24 5.25 3.10
N PHE A 17 -3.35 5.97 3.02
CA PHE A 17 -4.65 5.49 3.48
C PHE A 17 -5.72 5.71 2.41
N GLY A 18 -6.59 4.73 2.27
CA GLY A 18 -7.63 4.72 1.26
C GLY A 18 -8.23 3.34 1.12
N GLY A 19 -9.24 3.19 0.28
CA GLY A 19 -9.89 1.90 0.13
C GLY A 19 -11.22 2.02 -0.60
N PRO A 20 -11.71 0.91 -1.17
CA PRO A 20 -12.88 0.92 -2.01
C PRO A 20 -14.13 1.33 -1.22
N ARG A 21 -15.02 2.10 -1.86
CA ARG A 21 -16.41 2.35 -1.46
C ARG A 21 -16.63 2.67 0.03
N GLY A 22 -15.76 3.50 0.62
CA GLY A 22 -15.93 4.02 1.98
C GLY A 22 -15.23 3.22 3.08
N GLY A 23 -14.58 2.10 2.75
CA GLY A 23 -13.64 1.42 3.65
C GLY A 23 -12.28 2.09 3.64
N THR A 24 -11.64 2.24 4.80
CA THR A 24 -10.25 2.71 4.91
C THR A 24 -9.34 1.52 5.15
N LEU A 25 -8.38 1.30 4.27
CA LEU A 25 -7.20 0.47 4.48
C LEU A 25 -5.99 1.37 4.65
N LEU A 26 -4.95 0.86 5.30
CA LEU A 26 -3.62 1.45 5.25
C LEU A 26 -2.76 0.64 4.28
N ALA A 27 -1.94 1.31 3.50
CA ALA A 27 -0.88 0.71 2.71
C ALA A 27 0.46 1.22 3.21
N SER A 28 1.43 0.34 3.42
CA SER A 28 2.80 0.73 3.76
C SER A 28 3.78 0.07 2.81
N CYS A 29 4.89 0.74 2.51
CA CYS A 29 5.96 0.17 1.69
C CYS A 29 7.32 0.25 2.40
N SER A 30 8.26 -0.62 2.01
CA SER A 30 9.48 -0.84 2.79
C SER A 30 10.71 -1.17 1.94
N ASN A 31 11.87 -1.00 2.58
CA ASN A 31 13.16 -1.57 2.14
C ASN A 31 13.13 -3.11 2.02
N ASP A 32 12.15 -3.80 2.61
CA ASP A 32 11.98 -5.25 2.47
C ASP A 32 11.37 -5.69 1.13
N LEU A 33 11.27 -4.76 0.16
CA LEU A 33 10.80 -4.98 -1.20
C LEU A 33 9.29 -5.21 -1.32
N THR A 34 8.55 -5.08 -0.21
CA THR A 34 7.12 -5.35 -0.18
C THR A 34 6.28 -4.11 0.11
N ILE A 35 5.02 -4.19 -0.31
CA ILE A 35 3.95 -3.34 0.18
C ILE A 35 3.03 -4.20 1.04
N LYS A 36 2.51 -3.66 2.13
CA LYS A 36 1.55 -4.34 3.01
C LYS A 36 0.28 -3.53 3.15
N LEU A 37 -0.86 -4.22 3.07
CA LEU A 37 -2.17 -3.67 3.36
C LEU A 37 -2.60 -4.06 4.77
N TRP A 38 -3.17 -3.11 5.50
CA TRP A 38 -3.60 -3.26 6.87
C TRP A 38 -5.05 -2.82 7.01
N ASP A 39 -5.83 -3.57 7.78
CA ASP A 39 -7.24 -3.27 8.02
C ASP A 39 -7.44 -2.67 9.43
N PRO A 40 -7.71 -1.36 9.55
CA PRO A 40 -7.99 -0.73 10.84
C PRO A 40 -9.21 -1.32 11.57
N SER A 41 -10.15 -1.92 10.84
CA SER A 41 -11.35 -2.54 11.43
C SER A 41 -11.09 -3.93 12.01
N ASP A 42 -10.03 -4.61 11.55
CA ASP A 42 -9.55 -5.90 12.05
C ASP A 42 -8.20 -5.73 12.78
N GLU A 43 -8.18 -4.82 13.75
CA GLU A 43 -7.03 -4.56 14.64
C GLU A 43 -5.69 -4.24 13.95
N TYR A 44 -5.74 -3.64 12.75
CA TYR A 44 -4.56 -3.40 11.90
C TYR A 44 -3.81 -4.68 11.53
N LYS A 45 -4.54 -5.79 11.35
CA LYS A 45 -3.96 -7.01 10.81
C LYS A 45 -3.44 -6.78 9.39
N ASN A 46 -2.30 -7.41 9.07
CA ASN A 46 -1.84 -7.47 7.70
C ASN A 46 -2.77 -8.39 6.89
N ILE A 47 -3.59 -7.81 6.03
CA ILE A 47 -4.56 -8.56 5.21
C ILE A 47 -3.98 -8.98 3.86
N ARG A 48 -2.93 -8.31 3.39
CA ARG A 48 -2.25 -8.63 2.14
C ARG A 48 -0.80 -8.14 2.16
N THR A 49 0.10 -8.93 1.58
CA THR A 49 1.47 -8.51 1.25
C THR A 49 1.62 -8.59 -0.27
N LEU A 50 2.10 -7.51 -0.89
CA LEU A 50 2.32 -7.39 -2.32
C LEU A 50 3.83 -7.45 -2.60
N PRO A 51 4.37 -8.62 -2.97
CA PRO A 51 5.73 -8.74 -3.47
C PRO A 51 5.78 -8.39 -4.96
N GLY A 52 6.95 -7.96 -5.45
CA GLY A 52 7.19 -7.88 -6.89
C GLY A 52 8.22 -6.84 -7.33
N HIS A 53 8.50 -5.84 -6.51
CA HIS A 53 9.64 -4.96 -6.76
C HIS A 53 10.95 -5.69 -6.44
N ASP A 54 11.99 -5.43 -7.22
CA ASP A 54 13.33 -6.05 -7.03
C ASP A 54 14.26 -5.16 -6.19
N HIS A 55 13.78 -3.97 -5.80
CA HIS A 55 14.49 -3.08 -4.90
C HIS A 55 13.53 -2.33 -3.97
N SER A 56 14.10 -1.52 -3.07
CA SER A 56 13.38 -0.78 -2.04
C SER A 56 12.18 -0.02 -2.62
N VAL A 57 11.01 -0.23 -2.03
CA VAL A 57 9.78 0.47 -2.41
C VAL A 57 9.72 1.77 -1.61
N SER A 58 9.88 2.88 -2.31
CA SER A 58 10.07 4.21 -1.71
C SER A 58 8.79 5.03 -1.57
N CYS A 59 7.71 4.63 -2.24
CA CYS A 59 6.42 5.32 -2.16
C CYS A 59 5.27 4.37 -2.48
N VAL A 60 4.11 4.59 -1.85
CA VAL A 60 2.85 3.88 -2.14
C VAL A 60 1.68 4.85 -2.11
N ARG A 61 0.73 4.74 -3.05
CA ARG A 61 -0.44 5.61 -3.13
C ARG A 61 -1.72 4.86 -3.50
N PHE A 62 -2.82 5.16 -2.82
CA PHE A 62 -4.16 4.79 -3.28
C PHE A 62 -4.65 5.76 -4.36
N ILE A 63 -5.28 5.22 -5.39
CA ILE A 63 -6.00 5.97 -6.42
C ILE A 63 -7.49 5.71 -6.20
N PRO A 64 -8.28 6.72 -5.79
CA PRO A 64 -9.71 6.56 -5.54
C PRO A 64 -10.47 6.32 -6.84
N SER A 65 -11.42 5.37 -6.81
CA SER A 65 -12.38 5.19 -7.91
C SER A 65 -13.18 6.48 -8.11
N GLY A 66 -13.14 7.05 -9.32
CA GLY A 66 -13.83 8.31 -9.65
C GLY A 66 -12.91 9.48 -9.98
N ALA A 67 -11.58 9.33 -9.84
CA ALA A 67 -10.64 10.25 -10.48
C ALA A 67 -10.85 10.22 -12.01
N ALA A 68 -10.85 11.39 -12.67
CA ALA A 68 -11.06 11.48 -14.12
C ALA A 68 -10.03 10.61 -14.87
N GLY A 69 -10.51 9.59 -15.59
CA GLY A 69 -9.67 8.62 -16.31
C GLY A 69 -9.32 7.35 -15.53
N ALA A 70 -9.74 7.18 -14.28
CA ALA A 70 -9.60 5.93 -13.55
C ALA A 70 -10.59 4.87 -14.07
N PRO A 71 -10.18 3.59 -14.17
CA PRO A 71 -11.09 2.52 -14.56
C PRO A 71 -12.27 2.44 -13.59
N SER A 72 -13.45 2.08 -14.10
CA SER A 72 -14.68 1.91 -13.32
C SER A 72 -14.61 0.77 -12.29
N SER A 73 -13.55 -0.05 -12.38
CA SER A 73 -13.27 -1.21 -11.54
C SER A 73 -12.26 -0.87 -10.44
N GLY A 74 -12.75 -0.27 -9.35
CA GLY A 74 -12.05 -0.31 -8.05
C GLY A 74 -11.01 0.77 -7.78
N ASN A 75 -10.53 0.79 -6.54
CA ASN A 75 -9.39 1.60 -6.13
C ASN A 75 -8.12 0.87 -6.56
N LEU A 76 -7.24 1.57 -7.27
CA LEU A 76 -5.91 1.05 -7.60
C LEU A 76 -4.92 1.44 -6.51
N LEU A 77 -3.88 0.63 -6.34
CA LEU A 77 -2.68 1.04 -5.61
C LEU A 77 -1.56 1.27 -6.61
N VAL A 78 -0.73 2.28 -6.38
CA VAL A 78 0.49 2.51 -7.15
C VAL A 78 1.68 2.55 -6.21
N SER A 79 2.79 1.93 -6.63
CA SER A 79 4.06 1.98 -5.91
C SER A 79 5.20 2.42 -6.79
N ALA A 80 6.19 3.07 -6.18
CA ALA A 80 7.44 3.44 -6.81
C ALA A 80 8.62 2.78 -6.09
N SER A 81 9.61 2.33 -6.85
CA SER A 81 10.75 1.60 -6.33
C SER A 81 12.07 2.05 -6.92
N ARG A 82 13.15 1.82 -6.17
CA ARG A 82 14.53 1.98 -6.64
C ARG A 82 14.91 1.01 -7.76
N ASP A 83 14.06 0.04 -8.10
CA ASP A 83 14.21 -0.79 -9.30
C ASP A 83 13.88 -0.06 -10.61
N LYS A 84 13.60 1.24 -10.52
CA LYS A 84 13.30 2.15 -11.65
C LYS A 84 11.92 1.91 -12.27
N THR A 85 11.01 1.25 -11.55
CA THR A 85 9.65 0.99 -12.03
C THR A 85 8.58 1.60 -11.12
N LEU A 86 7.43 1.91 -11.74
CA LEU A 86 6.15 2.05 -11.07
C LEU A 86 5.37 0.74 -11.26
N ARG A 87 4.60 0.32 -10.26
CA ARG A 87 3.67 -0.81 -10.38
C ARG A 87 2.27 -0.37 -9.98
N ILE A 88 1.29 -0.87 -10.72
CA ILE A 88 -0.14 -0.67 -10.47
C ILE A 88 -0.69 -2.01 -9.97
N TRP A 89 -1.46 -1.97 -8.88
CA TRP A 89 -2.05 -3.14 -8.22
C TRP A 89 -3.57 -2.98 -8.13
N ASP A 90 -4.30 -4.08 -8.29
CA ASP A 90 -5.76 -4.17 -8.13
C ASP A 90 -6.20 -4.82 -6.80
#